data_AF-A0AAE7LJU6-F1
#
_entry.id   AF-A0AAE7LJU6-F1
#
_cell.length_a   1.000
_cell.length_b   1.000
_cell.length_c   1.000
_cell.angle_alpha   90.00
_cell.angle_beta   90.00
_cell.angle_gamma   90.00
#
_symmetry.space_group_name_H-M   'P 1'
#
loop_
_entity.id
_entity.type
_entity.pdbx_description
1 polymer ?
#
loop_
_entity_poly.entity_id
_entity_poly.type
_entity_poly.pdbx_seq_one_letter_code
_entity_poly.pdbx_strand_id
1 'polypeptide(L)'
;MKSIYSEYKLDSKIIDLVKDSTIDVYPYNNEYLIANDFNYTTRPLFQNYMTLTPVLDGMNRNYFESTERPEFVLWTGGLTCYSKDCNLFEGFDYKYTLNEDPLTSTSILNNYDISAITNGRGGVPVVLMKRKEQIYKTNYTTLTEQEMHFGVWYQIPEFDKGIVKVQPHFEFTLLGRLKNLLFRGGIVKVKYKTENGDVKEFRLNILNSASGVWASPLLTGITLESIQGEPVKALMFETDSIYYLKPTFTAKFIQLNNSTIHVKPRVINYNKLAILSNIDATTSIFCDGSIDEINNKAASSASSEVSSSLQVKGWLAASSAKGELYDQTLLVLKAANASSQFFSTHESKRPDVANAFKHAHLDDAGFSTLVDARKLQGDYSVSLAGLRGKKVYTCNNINLNIKFIR
;
A
#
# COMPACT_ATOMS: atom_id res chain seq x y z
N MET A 1 -5.90 -32.91 -0.17
CA MET A 1 -5.88 -31.49 0.24
C MET A 1 -5.01 -30.61 -0.66
N LYS A 2 -3.78 -31.00 -1.04
CA LYS A 2 -2.91 -30.19 -1.91
C LYS A 2 -3.60 -29.72 -3.22
N SER A 3 -4.34 -30.60 -3.88
CA SER A 3 -5.09 -30.28 -5.12
C SER A 3 -6.19 -29.22 -4.94
N ILE A 4 -6.68 -29.00 -3.71
CA ILE A 4 -7.69 -27.97 -3.40
C ILE A 4 -7.06 -26.57 -3.47
N TYR A 5 -5.76 -26.46 -3.14
CA TYR A 5 -5.02 -25.20 -3.05
C TYR A 5 -3.94 -25.10 -4.14
N SER A 6 -4.18 -25.65 -5.33
CA SER A 6 -3.19 -25.67 -6.42
C SER A 6 -2.73 -24.27 -6.85
N GLU A 7 -3.59 -23.26 -6.69
CA GLU A 7 -3.27 -21.84 -6.96
C GLU A 7 -2.26 -21.23 -5.99
N TYR A 8 -2.01 -21.89 -4.85
CA TYR A 8 -1.01 -21.50 -3.84
C TYR A 8 0.32 -22.27 -4.01
N LYS A 9 0.48 -23.04 -5.09
CA LYS A 9 1.74 -23.74 -5.36
C LYS A 9 2.82 -22.72 -5.76
N LEU A 10 3.95 -22.76 -5.07
CA LEU A 10 5.11 -21.91 -5.35
C LEU A 10 6.04 -22.58 -6.37
N ASP A 11 6.93 -21.77 -6.96
CA ASP A 11 8.02 -22.24 -7.83
C ASP A 11 8.86 -23.31 -7.11
N SER A 12 9.27 -24.37 -7.83
CA SER A 12 10.07 -25.46 -7.27
C SER A 12 11.35 -24.96 -6.62
N LYS A 13 11.97 -23.89 -7.12
CA LYS A 13 13.17 -23.29 -6.51
C LYS A 13 12.92 -22.84 -5.08
N ILE A 14 11.73 -22.31 -4.78
CA ILE A 14 11.37 -21.88 -3.41
C ILE A 14 11.15 -23.10 -2.52
N ILE A 15 10.49 -24.12 -3.07
CA ILE A 15 10.25 -25.39 -2.36
C ILE A 15 11.58 -26.06 -2.03
N ASP A 16 12.53 -26.09 -2.96
CA ASP A 16 13.86 -26.68 -2.77
C ASP A 16 14.72 -25.88 -1.79
N LEU A 17 14.56 -24.55 -1.74
CA LEU A 17 15.24 -23.68 -0.77
C LEU A 17 14.78 -23.92 0.67
N VAL A 18 13.47 -24.12 0.87
CA VAL A 18 12.90 -24.41 2.19
C VAL A 18 13.12 -25.86 2.57
N LYS A 19 12.91 -26.79 1.63
CA LYS A 19 13.08 -28.24 1.81
C LYS A 19 12.33 -28.71 3.08
N ASP A 20 13.03 -29.34 4.02
CA ASP A 20 12.46 -29.84 5.28
C ASP A 20 12.59 -28.85 6.45
N SER A 21 13.13 -27.65 6.20
CA SER A 21 13.32 -26.62 7.23
C SER A 21 11.99 -26.08 7.75
N THR A 22 12.00 -25.67 9.02
CA THR A 22 10.82 -25.09 9.67
C THR A 22 10.43 -23.76 9.05
N ILE A 23 9.13 -23.56 8.84
CA ILE A 23 8.60 -22.33 8.23
C ILE A 23 7.30 -21.88 8.90
N ASP A 24 7.07 -20.58 8.94
CA ASP A 24 5.78 -19.96 9.26
C ASP A 24 5.31 -19.10 8.07
N VAL A 25 4.00 -18.89 7.97
CA VAL A 25 3.40 -17.99 6.97
C VAL A 25 2.84 -16.77 7.70
N TYR A 26 3.17 -15.60 7.18
CA TYR A 26 2.79 -14.32 7.77
C TYR A 26 2.40 -13.33 6.68
N PRO A 27 1.44 -12.41 6.89
CA PRO A 27 0.44 -12.40 7.95
C PRO A 27 -0.78 -13.30 7.64
N TYR A 28 -1.01 -13.64 6.37
CA TYR A 28 -2.17 -14.40 5.89
C TYR A 28 -1.78 -15.52 4.93
N ASN A 29 -2.78 -16.21 4.37
CA ASN A 29 -2.63 -17.23 3.33
C ASN A 29 -1.92 -18.53 3.77
N ASN A 30 -2.35 -19.11 4.90
CA ASN A 30 -1.81 -20.37 5.41
C ASN A 30 -1.96 -21.56 4.43
N GLU A 31 -2.79 -21.43 3.40
CA GLU A 31 -2.92 -22.36 2.28
C GLU A 31 -1.58 -22.68 1.61
N TYR A 32 -0.62 -21.75 1.64
CA TYR A 32 0.75 -21.98 1.15
C TYR A 32 1.43 -23.14 1.88
N LEU A 33 1.16 -23.36 3.17
CA LEU A 33 1.73 -24.48 3.92
C LEU A 33 1.27 -25.82 3.32
N ILE A 34 -0.04 -25.95 3.10
CA ILE A 34 -0.66 -27.18 2.60
C ILE A 34 -0.26 -27.42 1.13
N ALA A 35 -0.34 -26.40 0.27
CA ALA A 35 -0.06 -26.54 -1.16
C ALA A 35 1.40 -26.95 -1.47
N ASN A 36 2.33 -26.58 -0.58
CA ASN A 36 3.76 -26.76 -0.78
C ASN A 36 4.39 -27.86 0.09
N ASP A 37 3.62 -28.48 1.00
CA ASP A 37 4.10 -29.52 1.93
C ASP A 37 5.17 -29.03 2.91
N PHE A 38 5.00 -27.79 3.36
CA PHE A 38 5.98 -27.14 4.21
C PHE A 38 5.92 -27.63 5.66
N ASN A 39 7.10 -27.74 6.29
CA ASN A 39 7.26 -28.10 7.69
C ASN A 39 6.86 -26.92 8.61
N TYR A 40 5.56 -26.80 8.86
CA TYR A 40 5.00 -25.68 9.61
C TYR A 40 5.39 -25.69 11.09
N THR A 41 5.86 -24.56 11.62
CA THR A 41 5.99 -24.34 13.07
C THR A 41 5.05 -23.24 13.55
N THR A 42 4.17 -23.61 14.48
CA THR A 42 3.11 -22.72 14.97
C THR A 42 3.65 -21.68 15.94
N ARG A 43 3.58 -20.40 15.56
CA ARG A 43 3.63 -19.29 16.53
C ARG A 43 2.41 -19.33 17.46
N PRO A 44 2.49 -18.77 18.69
CA PRO A 44 1.41 -18.81 19.67
C PRO A 44 0.05 -18.35 19.14
N LEU A 45 0.02 -17.26 18.37
CA LEU A 45 -1.17 -16.76 17.69
C LEU A 45 -0.97 -16.90 16.18
N PHE A 46 -1.44 -18.02 15.63
CA PHE A 46 -1.21 -18.40 14.24
C PHE A 46 -1.90 -17.45 13.23
N GLN A 47 -3.02 -16.81 13.59
CA GLN A 47 -3.71 -15.83 12.74
C GLN A 47 -3.40 -14.40 13.18
N ASN A 48 -2.83 -13.61 12.27
CA ASN A 48 -2.42 -12.24 12.52
C ASN A 48 -3.59 -11.33 12.95
N TYR A 49 -4.79 -11.49 12.38
CA TYR A 49 -5.95 -10.69 12.79
C TYR A 49 -6.44 -10.97 14.23
N MET A 50 -5.88 -11.98 14.92
CA MET A 50 -6.22 -12.31 16.31
C MET A 50 -5.27 -11.69 17.33
N THR A 51 -4.15 -11.07 16.94
CA THR A 51 -3.21 -10.41 17.86
C THR A 51 -3.70 -9.02 18.26
N LEU A 52 -4.94 -8.95 18.76
CA LEU A 52 -5.66 -7.70 18.90
C LEU A 52 -5.22 -6.85 20.10
N THR A 53 -4.36 -7.37 20.98
CA THR A 53 -3.91 -6.69 22.20
C THR A 53 -2.39 -6.77 22.34
N PRO A 54 -1.77 -5.85 23.10
CA PRO A 54 -0.32 -5.89 23.35
C PRO A 54 0.18 -7.21 23.93
N VAL A 55 -0.66 -7.88 24.74
CA VAL A 55 -0.32 -9.18 25.34
C VAL A 55 -0.25 -10.27 24.28
N LEU A 56 -1.26 -10.36 23.41
CA LEU A 56 -1.33 -11.39 22.37
C LEU A 56 -0.25 -11.18 21.30
N ASP A 57 -0.04 -9.94 20.87
CA ASP A 57 1.07 -9.57 19.97
C ASP A 57 2.43 -9.85 20.63
N GLY A 58 2.57 -9.54 21.92
CA GLY A 58 3.77 -9.82 22.70
C GLY A 58 4.15 -11.31 22.77
N MET A 59 3.18 -12.23 22.76
CA MET A 59 3.47 -13.68 22.71
C MET A 59 4.16 -14.06 21.40
N ASN A 60 3.67 -13.55 20.27
CA ASN A 60 4.29 -13.78 18.96
C ASN A 60 5.65 -13.08 18.84
N ARG A 61 5.79 -11.84 19.34
CA ARG A 61 7.09 -11.16 19.47
C ARG A 61 8.10 -12.05 20.18
N ASN A 62 7.74 -12.55 21.36
CA ASN A 62 8.64 -13.38 22.17
C ASN A 62 9.03 -14.67 21.43
N TYR A 63 8.11 -15.27 20.66
CA TYR A 63 8.41 -16.44 19.82
C TYR A 63 9.45 -16.10 18.72
N PHE A 64 9.24 -15.02 17.96
CA PHE A 64 10.18 -14.58 16.92
C PHE A 64 11.51 -14.05 17.45
N GLU A 65 11.57 -13.65 18.73
CA GLU A 65 12.79 -13.27 19.44
C GLU A 65 13.38 -14.41 20.29
N SER A 66 13.02 -15.67 20.00
CA SER A 66 13.52 -16.87 20.69
C SER A 66 14.27 -17.82 19.75
N THR A 67 14.86 -18.86 20.32
CA THR A 67 15.47 -19.98 19.59
C THR A 67 14.44 -20.88 18.89
N GLU A 68 13.18 -20.83 19.32
CA GLU A 68 12.08 -21.64 18.75
C GLU A 68 11.53 -21.08 17.43
N ARG A 69 11.99 -19.89 17.01
CA ARG A 69 11.55 -19.26 15.76
C ARG A 69 11.87 -20.15 14.55
N PRO A 70 11.01 -20.17 13.52
CA PRO A 70 11.22 -21.01 12.35
C PRO A 70 12.50 -20.61 11.59
N GLU A 71 13.05 -21.51 10.78
CA GLU A 71 14.15 -21.15 9.89
C GLU A 71 13.72 -20.15 8.82
N PHE A 72 12.49 -20.29 8.32
CA PHE A 72 11.91 -19.42 7.31
C PHE A 72 10.61 -18.76 7.75
N VAL A 73 10.35 -17.57 7.22
CA VAL A 73 9.03 -16.93 7.21
C VAL A 73 8.67 -16.64 5.76
N LEU A 74 7.53 -17.13 5.30
CA LEU A 74 6.94 -16.69 4.04
C LEU A 74 6.09 -15.45 4.32
N TRP A 75 6.61 -14.28 3.99
CA TRP A 75 5.88 -13.02 4.06
C TRP A 75 5.00 -12.85 2.82
N THR A 76 3.71 -12.68 3.06
CA THR A 76 2.65 -12.54 2.06
C THR A 76 2.00 -11.15 2.14
N GLY A 77 1.29 -10.75 1.10
CA GLY A 77 0.44 -9.55 1.16
C GLY A 77 -0.83 -9.76 1.98
N GLY A 78 -1.50 -8.66 2.32
CA GLY A 78 -2.84 -8.69 2.92
C GLY A 78 -3.87 -9.42 2.06
N LEU A 79 -5.01 -9.76 2.65
CA LEU A 79 -6.12 -10.41 1.93
C LEU A 79 -6.64 -9.58 0.74
N THR A 80 -6.40 -8.27 0.71
CA THR A 80 -6.81 -7.36 -0.38
C THR A 80 -5.73 -7.17 -1.45
N CYS A 81 -4.56 -7.77 -1.29
CA CYS A 81 -3.51 -7.74 -2.29
C CYS A 81 -3.78 -8.81 -3.37
N TYR A 82 -4.26 -8.36 -4.53
CA TYR A 82 -4.62 -9.23 -5.66
C TYR A 82 -3.85 -8.91 -6.95
N SER A 83 -2.88 -8.00 -6.90
CA SER A 83 -2.10 -7.57 -8.07
C SER A 83 -0.59 -7.60 -7.78
N LYS A 84 0.19 -7.66 -8.85
CA LYS A 84 1.66 -7.62 -8.81
C LYS A 84 2.22 -6.36 -8.15
N ASP A 85 1.48 -5.25 -8.24
CA ASP A 85 1.91 -3.94 -7.79
C ASP A 85 1.37 -3.57 -6.39
N CYS A 86 0.73 -4.51 -5.70
CA CYS A 86 0.20 -4.26 -4.37
C CYS A 86 1.33 -3.93 -3.37
N ASN A 87 1.01 -3.18 -2.32
CA ASN A 87 1.91 -3.02 -1.20
C ASN A 87 1.75 -4.21 -0.24
N LEU A 88 2.82 -5.01 -0.06
CA LEU A 88 2.83 -6.18 0.82
C LEU A 88 2.61 -5.87 2.31
N PHE A 89 2.70 -4.59 2.69
CA PHE A 89 2.43 -4.13 4.04
C PHE A 89 0.98 -3.65 4.25
N GLU A 90 0.14 -3.66 3.21
CA GLU A 90 -1.30 -3.44 3.36
C GLU A 90 -1.98 -4.71 3.87
N GLY A 91 -2.86 -4.53 4.85
CA GLY A 91 -3.64 -5.59 5.49
C GLY A 91 -5.11 -5.57 5.05
N PHE A 92 -5.91 -6.47 5.64
CA PHE A 92 -7.36 -6.46 5.43
C PHE A 92 -8.01 -5.23 6.07
N ASP A 93 -9.23 -4.88 5.62
CA ASP A 93 -10.05 -3.81 6.23
C ASP A 93 -9.32 -2.45 6.33
N TYR A 94 -8.58 -2.10 5.26
CA TYR A 94 -7.82 -0.84 5.13
C TYR A 94 -6.82 -0.61 6.27
N LYS A 95 -6.31 -1.68 6.88
CA LYS A 95 -5.28 -1.61 7.90
C LYS A 95 -3.89 -1.70 7.27
N TYR A 96 -2.90 -1.20 7.98
CA TYR A 96 -1.51 -1.39 7.64
C TYR A 96 -0.98 -2.55 8.50
N THR A 97 -0.46 -3.62 7.90
CA THR A 97 -0.03 -4.84 8.59
C THR A 97 0.89 -4.53 9.77
N LEU A 98 1.81 -3.57 9.62
CA LEU A 98 2.75 -3.19 10.69
C LEU A 98 2.08 -2.48 11.88
N ASN A 99 0.81 -2.07 11.74
CA ASN A 99 0.01 -1.44 12.81
C ASN A 99 -1.00 -2.42 13.44
N GLU A 100 -1.23 -3.59 12.83
CA GLU A 100 -2.11 -4.62 13.40
C GLU A 100 -1.43 -5.34 14.55
N ASP A 101 -0.18 -5.77 14.32
CA ASP A 101 0.69 -6.44 15.28
C ASP A 101 2.11 -5.85 15.23
N PRO A 102 2.25 -4.59 15.67
CA PRO A 102 3.51 -3.85 15.60
C PRO A 102 4.68 -4.50 16.33
N LEU A 103 4.45 -5.36 17.33
CA LEU A 103 5.54 -6.07 18.00
C LEU A 103 6.02 -7.25 17.15
N THR A 104 5.10 -8.08 16.68
CA THR A 104 5.38 -9.26 15.86
C THR A 104 6.02 -8.89 14.53
N SER A 105 5.38 -7.98 13.77
CA SER A 105 5.88 -7.53 12.46
C SER A 105 7.31 -6.98 12.56
N THR A 106 7.59 -6.19 13.60
CA THR A 106 8.95 -5.64 13.82
C THR A 106 9.95 -6.71 14.23
N SER A 107 9.53 -7.71 15.00
CA SER A 107 10.40 -8.83 15.36
C SER A 107 10.81 -9.65 14.14
N ILE A 108 9.86 -9.92 13.24
CA ILE A 108 10.14 -10.62 11.98
C ILE A 108 11.14 -9.80 11.14
N LEU A 109 10.83 -8.52 10.87
CA LEU A 109 11.69 -7.67 10.03
C LEU A 109 13.10 -7.47 10.64
N ASN A 110 13.24 -7.55 11.97
CA ASN A 110 14.52 -7.40 12.64
C ASN A 110 15.32 -8.70 12.77
N ASN A 111 14.68 -9.87 12.64
CA ASN A 111 15.30 -11.18 12.87
C ASN A 111 15.41 -12.07 11.62
N TYR A 112 14.96 -11.58 10.46
CA TYR A 112 15.02 -12.33 9.20
C TYR A 112 15.58 -11.48 8.06
N ASP A 113 16.34 -12.11 7.16
CA ASP A 113 16.84 -11.53 5.92
C ASP A 113 16.02 -12.01 4.73
N ILE A 114 15.90 -11.17 3.70
CA ILE A 114 15.19 -11.52 2.46
C ILE A 114 16.05 -12.54 1.69
N SER A 115 15.53 -13.76 1.53
CA SER A 115 16.25 -14.85 0.87
C SER A 115 15.83 -15.02 -0.59
N ALA A 116 14.54 -14.83 -0.89
CA ALA A 116 14.01 -14.93 -2.25
C ALA A 116 12.66 -14.20 -2.38
N ILE A 117 12.29 -13.86 -3.61
CA ILE A 117 10.96 -13.35 -3.96
C ILE A 117 10.43 -14.20 -5.11
N THR A 118 9.17 -14.63 -5.03
CA THR A 118 8.49 -15.35 -6.12
C THR A 118 7.06 -14.84 -6.29
N ASN A 119 6.39 -15.32 -7.33
CA ASN A 119 4.97 -15.06 -7.54
C ASN A 119 4.14 -16.16 -6.88
N GLY A 120 3.20 -15.76 -6.03
CA GLY A 120 2.18 -16.61 -5.46
C GLY A 120 0.88 -16.56 -6.27
N ARG A 121 -0.23 -16.86 -5.58
CA ARG A 121 -1.59 -16.81 -6.12
C ARG A 121 -1.87 -15.49 -6.83
N GLY A 122 -2.44 -15.55 -8.04
CA GLY A 122 -2.79 -14.36 -8.82
C GLY A 122 -1.59 -13.55 -9.31
N GLY A 123 -0.37 -14.10 -9.22
CA GLY A 123 0.86 -13.39 -9.56
C GLY A 123 1.33 -12.39 -8.49
N VAL A 124 0.70 -12.39 -7.31
CA VAL A 124 1.08 -11.53 -6.19
C VAL A 124 2.47 -11.90 -5.68
N PRO A 125 3.38 -10.93 -5.44
CA PRO A 125 4.69 -11.24 -4.89
C PRO A 125 4.59 -11.84 -3.48
N VAL A 126 5.38 -12.87 -3.21
CA VAL A 126 5.59 -13.42 -1.87
C VAL A 126 7.08 -13.47 -1.59
N VAL A 127 7.46 -13.19 -0.34
CA VAL A 127 8.86 -13.03 0.06
C VAL A 127 9.23 -14.14 1.01
N LEU A 128 10.21 -14.96 0.63
CA LEU A 128 10.83 -15.92 1.53
C LEU A 128 11.91 -15.21 2.34
N MET A 129 11.75 -15.18 3.65
CA MET A 129 12.71 -14.60 4.58
C MET A 129 13.38 -15.72 5.40
N LYS A 130 14.70 -15.69 5.52
CA LYS A 130 15.48 -16.65 6.31
C LYS A 130 15.90 -16.02 7.62
N ARG A 131 15.81 -16.75 8.73
CA ARG A 131 16.22 -16.23 10.05
C ARG A 131 17.69 -15.83 10.05
N LYS A 132 18.01 -14.78 10.79
CA LYS A 132 19.37 -14.40 11.14
C LYS A 132 19.92 -15.36 12.18
N GLU A 133 21.24 -15.56 12.17
CA GLU A 133 21.93 -16.34 13.21
C GLU A 133 21.78 -15.66 14.58
N GLN A 134 22.05 -14.35 14.63
CA GLN A 134 21.87 -13.56 15.84
C GLN A 134 20.39 -13.24 16.09
N ILE A 135 19.99 -13.31 17.36
CA ILE A 135 18.67 -12.89 17.83
C ILE A 135 18.73 -11.42 18.24
N TYR A 136 17.88 -10.60 17.63
CA TYR A 136 17.73 -9.18 17.94
C TYR A 136 16.42 -8.95 18.67
N LYS A 137 16.53 -8.70 19.99
CA LYS A 137 15.38 -8.26 20.80
C LYS A 137 15.05 -6.82 20.48
N THR A 138 13.78 -6.54 20.19
CA THR A 138 13.29 -5.20 19.92
C THR A 138 13.35 -4.36 21.19
N ASN A 139 14.03 -3.22 21.10
CA ASN A 139 14.12 -2.24 22.17
C ASN A 139 13.99 -0.84 21.58
N TYR A 140 13.45 0.10 22.35
CA TYR A 140 13.13 1.43 21.85
C TYR A 140 13.68 2.52 22.77
N THR A 141 14.08 3.63 22.18
CA THR A 141 14.36 4.88 22.89
C THR A 141 13.23 5.87 22.63
N THR A 142 12.82 6.61 23.67
CA THR A 142 11.86 7.70 23.50
C THR A 142 12.57 8.89 22.87
N LEU A 143 12.04 9.39 21.76
CA LEU A 143 12.49 10.62 21.11
C LEU A 143 11.81 11.84 21.75
N THR A 144 10.49 11.77 21.87
CA THR A 144 9.68 12.80 22.51
C THR A 144 8.39 12.22 23.05
N GLU A 145 7.80 12.92 24.02
CA GLU A 145 6.48 12.64 24.57
C GLU A 145 5.70 13.95 24.56
N GLN A 146 4.47 13.90 24.04
CA GLN A 146 3.62 15.09 23.95
C GLN A 146 2.15 14.74 24.08
N GLU A 147 1.36 15.72 24.48
CA GLU A 147 -0.10 15.63 24.35
C GLU A 147 -0.50 15.84 22.88
N MET A 148 -1.37 14.97 22.39
CA MET A 148 -1.90 14.99 21.05
C MET A 148 -3.43 15.11 21.06
N HIS A 149 -3.97 15.65 19.97
CA HIS A 149 -5.39 15.82 19.74
C HIS A 149 -5.77 15.10 18.44
N PHE A 150 -6.97 14.52 18.40
CA PHE A 150 -7.51 13.99 17.15
C PHE A 150 -7.73 15.10 16.12
N GLY A 151 -7.46 14.82 14.85
CA GLY A 151 -7.63 15.78 13.74
C GLY A 151 -6.50 16.80 13.58
N VAL A 152 -5.41 16.66 14.34
CA VAL A 152 -4.24 17.56 14.27
C VAL A 152 -3.03 16.84 13.71
N TRP A 153 -2.29 17.52 12.81
CA TRP A 153 -1.04 17.02 12.24
C TRP A 153 0.15 17.30 13.16
N TYR A 154 0.91 16.26 13.49
CA TYR A 154 2.13 16.35 14.29
C TYR A 154 3.34 15.95 13.46
N GLN A 155 4.41 16.75 13.51
CA GLN A 155 5.65 16.44 12.80
C GLN A 155 6.31 15.18 13.40
N ILE A 156 6.92 14.38 12.55
CA ILE A 156 7.82 13.31 13.02
C ILE A 156 9.09 13.99 13.56
N PRO A 157 9.52 13.71 14.80
CA PRO A 157 10.78 14.25 15.34
C PRO A 157 11.96 13.88 14.45
N GLU A 158 13.02 14.68 14.45
CA GLU A 158 14.26 14.32 13.77
C GLU A 158 14.86 13.04 14.37
N PHE A 159 15.36 12.15 13.51
CA PHE A 159 16.01 10.90 13.88
C PHE A 159 17.06 10.54 12.82
N ASP A 160 18.15 9.92 13.22
CA ASP A 160 19.27 9.65 12.30
C ASP A 160 18.93 8.57 11.27
N LYS A 161 18.73 7.34 11.75
CA LYS A 161 18.54 6.13 10.94
C LYS A 161 17.63 5.14 11.66
N GLY A 162 16.92 4.35 10.87
CA GLY A 162 16.08 3.27 11.37
C GLY A 162 14.60 3.61 11.32
N ILE A 163 13.86 3.09 12.29
CA ILE A 163 12.40 3.13 12.32
C ILE A 163 11.93 3.95 13.50
N VAL A 164 11.02 4.89 13.23
CA VAL A 164 10.25 5.61 14.24
C VAL A 164 8.84 5.04 14.29
N LYS A 165 8.32 4.90 15.51
CA LYS A 165 6.94 4.58 15.83
C LYS A 165 6.36 5.62 16.78
N VAL A 166 5.05 5.63 16.91
CA VAL A 166 4.33 6.42 17.92
C VAL A 166 3.48 5.50 18.78
N GLN A 167 3.59 5.61 20.10
CA GLN A 167 2.78 4.90 21.07
C GLN A 167 1.71 5.84 21.63
N PRO A 168 0.50 5.87 21.06
CA PRO A 168 -0.62 6.63 21.61
C PRO A 168 -1.22 5.92 22.82
N HIS A 169 -1.59 6.69 23.85
CA HIS A 169 -2.37 6.22 24.99
C HIS A 169 -3.83 6.67 24.87
N PHE A 170 -4.60 5.97 24.04
CA PHE A 170 -6.02 6.29 23.86
C PHE A 170 -6.86 5.87 25.08
N GLU A 171 -7.70 6.78 25.55
CA GLU A 171 -8.59 6.52 26.68
C GLU A 171 -10.07 6.56 26.26
N PHE A 172 -10.81 5.50 26.54
CA PHE A 172 -12.25 5.49 26.37
C PHE A 172 -12.93 6.38 27.40
N THR A 173 -13.92 7.16 26.95
CA THR A 173 -14.85 7.85 27.86
C THR A 173 -15.77 6.84 28.55
N LEU A 174 -16.55 7.28 29.54
CA LEU A 174 -17.59 6.45 30.16
C LEU A 174 -18.63 5.97 29.13
N LEU A 175 -19.05 6.85 28.21
CA LEU A 175 -19.95 6.49 27.11
C LEU A 175 -19.29 5.52 26.13
N GLY A 176 -18.00 5.66 25.87
CA GLY A 176 -17.24 4.72 25.04
C GLY A 176 -17.17 3.32 25.64
N ARG A 177 -16.97 3.23 26.96
CA ARG A 177 -17.00 1.95 27.69
C ARG A 177 -18.38 1.30 27.65
N LEU A 178 -19.45 2.08 27.87
CA LEU A 178 -20.82 1.57 27.77
C LEU A 178 -21.16 1.11 26.35
N LYS A 179 -20.73 1.87 25.33
CA LYS A 179 -20.88 1.48 23.93
C LYS A 179 -20.18 0.15 23.65
N ASN A 180 -18.96 -0.05 24.13
CA ASN A 180 -18.23 -1.32 23.94
C ASN A 180 -18.91 -2.51 24.63
N LEU A 181 -19.70 -2.28 25.69
CA LEU A 181 -20.47 -3.33 26.35
C LEU A 181 -21.72 -3.71 25.55
N LEU A 182 -22.38 -2.73 24.92
CA LEU A 182 -23.69 -2.92 24.27
C LEU A 182 -23.61 -3.07 22.75
N PHE A 183 -22.51 -2.64 22.13
CA PHE A 183 -22.36 -2.55 20.69
C PHE A 183 -20.89 -2.59 20.24
N ARG A 184 -20.63 -2.49 18.92
CA ARG A 184 -19.27 -2.45 18.36
C ARG A 184 -18.54 -1.15 18.71
N GLY A 185 -17.22 -1.24 18.83
CA GLY A 185 -16.34 -0.09 19.07
C GLY A 185 -16.34 0.96 17.96
N GLY A 186 -15.77 2.13 18.25
CA GLY A 186 -15.52 3.19 17.28
C GLY A 186 -14.30 2.89 16.39
N ILE A 187 -14.10 3.72 15.37
CA ILE A 187 -12.99 3.58 14.43
C ILE A 187 -11.97 4.68 14.72
N VAL A 188 -10.71 4.27 14.85
CA VAL A 188 -9.57 5.19 14.81
C VAL A 188 -8.78 4.92 13.54
N LYS A 189 -8.34 6.01 12.91
CA LYS A 189 -7.47 5.99 11.74
C LYS A 189 -6.19 6.75 12.03
N VAL A 190 -5.12 6.36 11.37
CA VAL A 190 -3.89 7.14 11.25
C VAL A 190 -3.76 7.63 9.82
N LYS A 191 -3.34 8.89 9.67
CA LYS A 191 -2.95 9.46 8.39
C LYS A 191 -1.49 9.83 8.40
N TYR A 192 -0.81 9.56 7.30
CA TYR A 192 0.60 9.83 7.09
C TYR A 192 0.73 10.83 5.96
N LYS A 193 1.41 11.95 6.23
CA LYS A 193 1.82 12.91 5.21
C LYS A 193 3.28 12.62 4.86
N THR A 194 3.53 12.04 3.69
CA THR A 194 4.89 11.70 3.24
C THR A 194 5.70 12.96 2.92
N GLU A 195 7.01 12.85 2.75
CA GLU A 195 7.85 13.96 2.26
C GLU A 195 7.45 14.43 0.86
N ASN A 196 6.91 13.52 0.05
CA ASN A 196 6.31 13.85 -1.23
C ASN A 196 4.94 14.56 -1.04
N GLY A 197 4.38 14.66 0.15
CA GLY A 197 3.10 15.33 0.38
C GLY A 197 1.88 14.49 0.02
N ASP A 198 2.06 13.20 -0.26
CA ASP A 198 0.95 12.24 -0.34
C ASP A 198 0.38 12.03 1.06
N VAL A 199 -0.94 11.82 1.13
CA VAL A 199 -1.63 11.43 2.36
C VAL A 199 -2.10 10.00 2.25
N LYS A 200 -1.53 9.10 3.06
CA LYS A 200 -1.97 7.72 3.21
C LYS A 200 -2.81 7.60 4.48
N GLU A 201 -3.88 6.81 4.45
CA GLU A 201 -4.80 6.62 5.58
C GLU A 201 -4.98 5.14 5.85
N PHE A 202 -4.91 4.74 7.11
CA PHE A 202 -5.13 3.36 7.54
C PHE A 202 -5.98 3.32 8.81
N ARG A 203 -6.83 2.31 8.92
CA ARG A 203 -7.52 1.98 10.17
C ARG A 203 -6.53 1.39 11.18
N LEU A 204 -6.77 1.63 12.46
CA LEU A 204 -5.97 1.09 13.55
C LEU A 204 -6.75 0.09 14.39
N ASN A 205 -6.02 -0.86 14.95
CA ASN A 205 -6.44 -1.53 16.17
C ASN A 205 -6.18 -0.61 17.37
N ILE A 206 -7.24 -0.10 18.00
CA ILE A 206 -7.17 0.84 19.12
C ILE A 206 -6.42 0.25 20.33
N LEU A 207 -6.58 -1.04 20.60
CA LEU A 207 -5.97 -1.66 21.78
C LEU A 207 -4.48 -1.92 21.55
N ASN A 208 -4.13 -2.45 20.38
CA ASN A 208 -2.75 -2.79 20.08
C ASN A 208 -1.92 -1.59 19.57
N SER A 209 -2.54 -0.46 19.22
CA SER A 209 -1.80 0.75 18.81
C SER A 209 -0.85 1.25 19.90
N ALA A 210 -1.15 1.00 21.18
CA ALA A 210 -0.27 1.33 22.30
C ALA A 210 1.10 0.62 22.23
N SER A 211 1.20 -0.49 21.50
CA SER A 211 2.44 -1.22 21.23
C SER A 211 3.36 -0.50 20.23
N GLY A 212 2.86 0.52 19.53
CA GLY A 212 3.62 1.39 18.64
C GLY A 212 3.11 1.35 17.21
N VAL A 213 2.32 2.34 16.82
CA VAL A 213 1.93 2.60 15.44
C VAL A 213 3.17 3.01 14.64
N TRP A 214 3.39 2.37 13.50
CA TRP A 214 4.48 2.71 12.59
C TRP A 214 4.40 4.17 12.17
N ALA A 215 5.49 4.94 12.25
CA ALA A 215 5.48 6.38 11.95
C ALA A 215 6.31 6.73 10.71
N SER A 216 7.59 6.37 10.68
CA SER A 216 8.49 6.70 9.57
C SER A 216 9.70 5.76 9.51
N PRO A 217 10.22 5.42 8.32
CA PRO A 217 9.62 5.60 6.99
C PRO A 217 8.44 4.63 6.76
N LEU A 218 7.36 5.06 6.10
CA LEU A 218 6.22 4.20 5.76
C LEU A 218 6.64 3.18 4.70
N LEU A 219 6.58 1.88 5.01
CA LEU A 219 7.06 0.83 4.12
C LEU A 219 6.06 0.59 2.98
N THR A 220 6.59 0.44 1.78
CA THR A 220 5.80 0.43 0.53
C THR A 220 6.08 -0.78 -0.36
N GLY A 221 7.10 -1.59 -0.03
CA GLY A 221 7.42 -2.81 -0.77
C GLY A 221 8.69 -3.49 -0.29
N ILE A 222 9.00 -4.63 -0.88
CA ILE A 222 10.19 -5.43 -0.58
C ILE A 222 10.83 -5.83 -1.92
N THR A 223 12.14 -5.60 -2.08
CA THR A 223 12.96 -6.13 -3.17
C THR A 223 13.97 -7.13 -2.62
N LEU A 224 14.68 -7.84 -3.51
CA LEU A 224 15.71 -8.77 -3.08
C LEU A 224 16.85 -8.06 -2.31
N GLU A 225 17.15 -6.79 -2.64
CA GLU A 225 18.24 -6.06 -1.98
C GLU A 225 17.81 -5.23 -0.76
N SER A 226 16.52 -4.94 -0.59
CA SER A 226 16.09 -4.02 0.47
C SER A 226 14.57 -4.00 0.69
N ILE A 227 14.19 -3.56 1.89
CA ILE A 227 12.84 -3.07 2.13
C ILE A 227 12.74 -1.64 1.60
N GLN A 228 11.65 -1.33 0.92
CA GLN A 228 11.36 0.00 0.39
C GLN A 228 10.40 0.75 1.31
N GLY A 229 10.61 2.05 1.44
CA GLY A 229 9.71 2.92 2.20
C GLY A 229 9.87 4.39 1.84
N GLU A 230 8.93 5.19 2.32
CA GLU A 230 8.88 6.63 2.09
C GLU A 230 8.95 7.37 3.44
N PRO A 231 9.84 8.37 3.57
CA PRO A 231 9.85 9.21 4.76
C PRO A 231 8.49 9.89 4.98
N VAL A 232 8.06 9.92 6.24
CA VAL A 232 6.85 10.61 6.68
C VAL A 232 7.27 11.90 7.38
N LYS A 233 6.69 13.03 6.95
CA LYS A 233 6.90 14.35 7.53
C LYS A 233 6.01 14.57 8.75
N ALA A 234 4.75 14.16 8.66
CA ALA A 234 3.79 14.33 9.74
C ALA A 234 2.77 13.18 9.79
N LEU A 235 2.23 12.94 10.98
CA LEU A 235 1.12 12.01 11.19
C LEU A 235 -0.05 12.67 11.90
N MET A 236 -1.24 12.10 11.74
CA MET A 236 -2.47 12.53 12.40
C MET A 236 -3.28 11.31 12.80
N PHE A 237 -3.89 11.35 13.98
CA PHE A 237 -4.92 10.39 14.37
C PHE A 237 -6.30 11.00 14.18
N GLU A 238 -7.26 10.22 13.69
CA GLU A 238 -8.64 10.65 13.46
C GLU A 238 -9.62 9.61 14.04
N THR A 239 -10.73 10.10 14.58
CA THR A 239 -11.84 9.29 15.10
C THR A 239 -13.15 9.82 14.52
N ASP A 240 -14.10 8.92 14.26
CA ASP A 240 -15.45 9.26 13.77
C ASP A 240 -16.41 9.68 14.90
N SER A 241 -15.94 9.66 16.15
CA SER A 241 -16.75 9.93 17.33
C SER A 241 -16.05 10.90 18.28
N ILE A 242 -16.77 11.94 18.66
CA ILE A 242 -16.38 12.91 19.69
C ILE A 242 -16.65 12.43 21.13
N TYR A 243 -17.39 11.33 21.28
CA TYR A 243 -17.81 10.81 22.58
C TYR A 243 -17.19 9.46 22.93
N TYR A 244 -16.53 8.77 21.99
CA TYR A 244 -16.01 7.42 22.20
C TYR A 244 -14.66 7.40 22.94
N LEU A 245 -13.71 8.20 22.47
CA LEU A 245 -12.41 8.41 23.10
C LEU A 245 -12.34 9.83 23.67
N LYS A 246 -11.49 10.03 24.69
CA LYS A 246 -11.15 11.39 25.14
C LYS A 246 -10.52 12.18 23.98
N PRO A 247 -10.79 13.48 23.83
CA PRO A 247 -10.31 14.27 22.69
C PRO A 247 -8.79 14.48 22.69
N THR A 248 -8.17 14.42 23.88
CA THR A 248 -6.72 14.51 24.08
C THR A 248 -6.16 13.20 24.61
N PHE A 249 -4.91 12.91 24.27
CA PHE A 249 -4.17 11.73 24.71
C PHE A 249 -2.67 12.00 24.68
N THR A 250 -1.93 11.34 25.57
CA THR A 250 -0.46 11.36 25.52
C THR A 250 0.04 10.40 24.44
N ALA A 251 1.09 10.78 23.73
CA ALA A 251 1.78 9.90 22.80
C ALA A 251 3.30 10.04 22.89
N LYS A 252 3.99 8.91 22.74
CA LYS A 252 5.46 8.84 22.72
C LYS A 252 5.93 8.51 21.32
N PHE A 253 6.75 9.35 20.71
CA PHE A 253 7.54 8.95 19.56
C PHE A 253 8.74 8.15 20.06
N ILE A 254 8.95 6.99 19.47
CA ILE A 254 10.00 6.05 19.86
C ILE A 254 10.79 5.61 18.63
N GLN A 255 12.10 5.42 18.80
CA GLN A 255 12.98 4.90 17.76
C GLN A 255 13.41 3.48 18.10
N LEU A 256 13.40 2.58 17.11
CA LEU A 256 13.91 1.22 17.27
C LEU A 256 15.45 1.22 17.35
N ASN A 257 15.98 0.74 18.47
CA ASN A 257 17.42 0.66 18.72
C ASN A 257 18.04 -0.53 17.99
N ASN A 258 19.28 -0.36 17.48
CA ASN A 258 20.05 -1.42 16.81
C ASN A 258 19.24 -2.16 15.73
N SER A 259 18.37 -1.42 15.04
CA SER A 259 17.53 -1.96 13.98
C SER A 259 18.41 -2.51 12.85
N THR A 260 18.18 -3.77 12.50
CA THR A 260 18.73 -4.39 11.29
C THR A 260 17.85 -4.14 10.07
N ILE A 261 16.72 -3.45 10.25
CA ILE A 261 15.81 -3.06 9.19
C ILE A 261 16.46 -1.93 8.38
N HIS A 262 16.89 -2.27 7.17
CA HIS A 262 17.44 -1.30 6.21
C HIS A 262 16.36 -0.92 5.21
N VAL A 263 15.88 0.32 5.33
CA VAL A 263 14.87 0.88 4.42
C VAL A 263 15.56 1.76 3.40
N LYS A 264 15.35 1.48 2.11
CA LYS A 264 15.72 2.37 1.02
C LYS A 264 14.50 3.16 0.56
N PRO A 265 14.68 4.40 0.09
CA PRO A 265 13.62 5.11 -0.62
C PRO A 265 13.09 4.24 -1.76
N ARG A 266 11.77 4.13 -1.89
CA ARG A 266 11.18 3.48 -3.06
C ARG A 266 11.58 4.26 -4.31
N VAL A 267 12.18 3.59 -5.29
CA VAL A 267 12.39 4.17 -6.61
C VAL A 267 11.04 4.19 -7.33
N ILE A 268 10.39 5.35 -7.34
CA ILE A 268 9.15 5.54 -8.08
C ILE A 268 9.50 5.73 -9.56
N ASN A 269 9.10 4.77 -10.39
CA ASN A 269 9.19 4.88 -11.84
C ASN A 269 7.97 5.64 -12.36
N TYR A 270 8.08 6.96 -12.44
CA TYR A 270 7.06 7.77 -13.08
C TYR A 270 6.98 7.49 -14.58
N ASN A 271 5.76 7.47 -15.11
CA ASN A 271 5.52 7.43 -16.54
C ASN A 271 6.14 8.66 -17.19
N LYS A 272 6.86 8.41 -18.29
CA LYS A 272 7.58 9.45 -19.02
C LYS A 272 6.62 10.21 -19.94
N LEU A 273 7.03 11.42 -20.30
CA LEU A 273 6.43 12.12 -21.43
C LEU A 273 6.53 11.23 -22.68
N ALA A 274 5.40 11.03 -23.34
CA ALA A 274 5.32 10.29 -24.58
C ALA A 274 6.00 11.10 -25.68
N ILE A 275 6.99 10.50 -26.35
CA ILE A 275 7.64 11.09 -27.51
C ILE A 275 6.77 10.77 -28.72
N LEU A 276 5.94 11.73 -29.12
CA LEU A 276 5.07 11.64 -30.29
C LEU A 276 5.84 12.01 -31.57
N SER A 277 6.92 11.29 -31.87
CA SER A 277 7.64 11.45 -33.14
C SER A 277 6.86 10.79 -34.27
N ASN A 278 6.79 11.44 -35.44
CA ASN A 278 6.11 10.94 -36.65
C ASN A 278 4.57 10.84 -36.55
N ILE A 279 3.93 11.79 -35.88
CA ILE A 279 2.47 11.96 -35.93
C ILE A 279 2.07 12.83 -37.12
N ASP A 280 1.16 12.32 -37.94
CA ASP A 280 0.66 13.00 -39.14
C ASP A 280 -0.45 14.02 -38.79
N ALA A 281 -1.25 13.73 -37.77
CA ALA A 281 -2.35 14.59 -37.33
C ALA A 281 -2.79 14.34 -35.88
N THR A 282 -3.24 15.40 -35.22
CA THR A 282 -3.94 15.34 -33.93
C THR A 282 -5.38 15.80 -34.15
N THR A 283 -6.37 14.99 -33.78
CA THR A 283 -7.79 15.29 -33.95
C THR A 283 -8.51 15.25 -32.60
N SER A 284 -9.34 16.25 -32.33
CA SER A 284 -10.18 16.29 -31.14
C SER A 284 -11.52 15.62 -31.42
N ILE A 285 -11.89 14.62 -30.62
CA ILE A 285 -13.10 13.82 -30.80
C ILE A 285 -13.84 13.60 -29.48
N PHE A 286 -15.08 13.14 -29.58
CA PHE A 286 -15.79 12.55 -28.44
C PHE A 286 -15.33 11.10 -28.28
N CYS A 287 -14.75 10.76 -27.13
CA CYS A 287 -14.17 9.45 -26.86
C CYS A 287 -15.12 8.55 -26.06
N ASP A 288 -14.98 7.24 -26.28
CA ASP A 288 -15.55 6.19 -25.44
C ASP A 288 -14.54 5.83 -24.35
N GLY A 289 -14.73 6.37 -23.15
CA GLY A 289 -13.83 6.11 -22.03
C GLY A 289 -14.19 6.89 -20.78
N SER A 290 -13.43 6.62 -19.72
CA SER A 290 -13.60 7.28 -18.43
C SER A 290 -12.27 7.36 -17.68
N ILE A 291 -12.11 8.42 -16.90
CA ILE A 291 -11.14 8.47 -15.80
C ILE A 291 -11.92 8.07 -14.55
N ASP A 292 -11.61 6.90 -14.00
CA ASP A 292 -12.35 6.32 -12.89
C ASP A 292 -11.76 6.75 -11.54
N GLU A 293 -10.44 6.83 -11.45
CA GLU A 293 -9.72 7.18 -10.22
C GLU A 293 -8.61 8.21 -10.45
N ILE A 294 -8.51 9.16 -9.51
CA ILE A 294 -7.36 10.03 -9.33
C ILE A 294 -6.81 9.82 -7.91
N ASN A 295 -5.52 9.51 -7.79
CA ASN A 295 -4.84 9.28 -6.51
C ASN A 295 -5.59 8.30 -5.59
N ASN A 296 -6.10 7.20 -6.16
CA ASN A 296 -6.90 6.15 -5.49
C ASN A 296 -8.22 6.63 -4.87
N LYS A 297 -8.75 7.75 -5.34
CA LYS A 297 -10.13 8.20 -5.05
C LYS A 297 -10.92 8.22 -6.34
N ALA A 298 -12.23 7.95 -6.26
CA ALA A 298 -13.12 8.08 -7.41
C ALA A 298 -13.00 9.50 -7.98
N ALA A 299 -12.88 9.62 -9.30
CA ALA A 299 -12.60 10.90 -9.97
C ALA A 299 -13.65 11.98 -9.65
N SER A 300 -14.90 11.59 -9.39
CA SER A 300 -16.00 12.47 -8.97
C SER A 300 -15.84 13.05 -7.56
N SER A 301 -14.96 12.47 -6.74
CA SER A 301 -14.75 12.78 -5.31
C SER A 301 -13.32 13.21 -4.97
N ALA A 302 -12.40 13.13 -5.94
CA ALA A 302 -11.00 13.47 -5.72
C ALA A 302 -10.88 14.98 -5.43
N SER A 303 -10.16 15.31 -4.35
CA SER A 303 -9.80 16.70 -4.04
C SER A 303 -9.02 17.29 -5.22
N SER A 304 -9.40 18.48 -5.67
CA SER A 304 -8.79 19.18 -6.81
C SER A 304 -7.35 19.61 -6.60
N GLU A 305 -6.65 19.16 -5.56
CA GLU A 305 -5.28 19.56 -5.25
C GLU A 305 -4.34 18.34 -5.26
N VAL A 306 -3.24 18.46 -5.99
CA VAL A 306 -2.22 17.42 -6.18
C VAL A 306 -0.85 18.02 -5.87
N SER A 307 -0.05 17.37 -5.04
CA SER A 307 1.25 17.90 -4.60
C SER A 307 2.44 17.31 -5.36
N SER A 308 2.69 16.01 -5.22
CA SER A 308 3.90 15.36 -5.79
C SER A 308 3.66 14.35 -6.89
N SER A 309 2.55 13.62 -6.83
CA SER A 309 2.29 12.56 -7.77
C SER A 309 0.83 12.60 -8.23
N LEU A 310 0.65 12.34 -9.52
CA LEU A 310 -0.67 12.18 -10.12
C LEU A 310 -0.79 10.75 -10.62
N GLN A 311 -1.53 9.92 -9.89
CA GLN A 311 -1.96 8.60 -10.32
C GLN A 311 -3.34 8.70 -10.97
N VAL A 312 -3.47 8.18 -12.19
CA VAL A 312 -4.75 8.15 -12.92
C VAL A 312 -5.01 6.74 -13.41
N LYS A 313 -6.24 6.25 -13.20
CA LYS A 313 -6.71 4.96 -13.74
C LYS A 313 -8.04 5.15 -14.43
N GLY A 314 -8.30 4.32 -15.42
CA GLY A 314 -9.55 4.35 -16.16
C GLY A 314 -9.57 3.35 -17.30
N TRP A 315 -10.35 3.65 -18.32
CA TRP A 315 -10.37 2.90 -19.56
C TRP A 315 -10.61 3.83 -20.76
N LEU A 316 -10.12 3.41 -21.92
CA LEU A 316 -10.31 4.13 -23.18
C LEU A 316 -10.41 3.13 -24.34
N ALA A 317 -11.45 3.26 -25.15
CA ALA A 317 -11.65 2.49 -26.37
C ALA A 317 -11.72 3.41 -27.60
N ALA A 318 -11.26 2.91 -28.74
CA ALA A 318 -11.47 3.61 -30.02
C ALA A 318 -12.95 3.53 -30.44
N SER A 319 -13.63 2.43 -30.10
CA SER A 319 -15.09 2.33 -30.16
C SER A 319 -15.57 1.21 -29.25
N SER A 320 -16.31 1.58 -28.20
CA SER A 320 -16.95 0.63 -27.28
C SER A 320 -18.01 -0.21 -27.98
N ALA A 321 -18.79 0.41 -28.88
CA ALA A 321 -19.84 -0.26 -29.66
C ALA A 321 -19.34 -1.30 -30.68
N LYS A 322 -18.05 -1.22 -31.07
CA LYS A 322 -17.41 -2.17 -31.99
C LYS A 322 -16.37 -3.06 -31.31
N GLY A 323 -16.06 -2.81 -30.04
CA GLY A 323 -14.97 -3.47 -29.34
C GLY A 323 -13.57 -3.13 -29.87
N GLU A 324 -13.37 -1.92 -30.42
CA GLU A 324 -12.09 -1.48 -30.98
C GLU A 324 -11.25 -0.71 -29.95
N LEU A 325 -9.96 -1.02 -29.87
CA LEU A 325 -8.98 -0.36 -29.01
C LEU A 325 -8.07 0.59 -29.79
N TYR A 326 -7.41 1.49 -29.06
CA TYR A 326 -6.26 2.23 -29.55
C TYR A 326 -4.99 1.38 -29.46
N ASP A 327 -3.98 1.71 -30.28
CA ASP A 327 -2.66 1.06 -30.18
C ASP A 327 -1.96 1.46 -28.87
N GLN A 328 -2.25 2.66 -28.37
CA GLN A 328 -1.77 3.13 -27.07
C GLN A 328 -2.74 4.16 -26.47
N THR A 329 -3.01 4.02 -25.18
CA THR A 329 -3.68 5.07 -24.38
C THR A 329 -2.65 6.02 -23.79
N LEU A 330 -2.93 7.31 -23.84
CA LEU A 330 -2.08 8.39 -23.34
C LEU A 330 -2.88 9.26 -22.35
N LEU A 331 -2.21 9.69 -21.28
CA LEU A 331 -2.74 10.74 -20.41
C LEU A 331 -2.34 12.10 -20.97
N VAL A 332 -3.28 13.05 -20.97
CA VAL A 332 -3.04 14.42 -21.42
C VAL A 332 -3.13 15.36 -20.23
N LEU A 333 -2.05 16.09 -19.96
CA LEU A 333 -2.03 17.20 -19.01
C LEU A 333 -1.88 18.51 -19.78
N LYS A 334 -2.72 19.51 -19.48
CA LYS A 334 -2.64 20.82 -20.12
C LYS A 334 -2.85 21.92 -19.11
N ALA A 335 -1.84 22.78 -18.93
CA ALA A 335 -1.97 24.01 -18.16
C ALA A 335 -2.74 25.08 -18.95
N ALA A 336 -3.29 26.08 -18.24
CA ALA A 336 -3.86 27.26 -18.88
C ALA A 336 -2.82 27.91 -19.82
N ASN A 337 -3.16 28.05 -21.11
CA ASN A 337 -2.33 28.63 -22.16
C ASN A 337 -1.02 27.88 -22.49
N ALA A 338 -0.88 26.60 -22.10
CA ALA A 338 0.26 25.77 -22.49
C ALA A 338 -0.11 24.73 -23.56
N SER A 339 0.92 24.17 -24.22
CA SER A 339 0.77 22.99 -25.06
C SER A 339 0.42 21.77 -24.22
N SER A 340 -0.36 20.85 -24.78
CA SER A 340 -0.68 19.58 -24.14
C SER A 340 0.58 18.74 -23.95
N GLN A 341 0.78 18.23 -22.74
CA GLN A 341 1.78 17.22 -22.42
C GLN A 341 1.13 15.84 -22.44
N PHE A 342 1.75 14.89 -23.13
CA PHE A 342 1.27 13.53 -23.24
C PHE A 342 2.16 12.62 -22.40
N PHE A 343 1.57 11.73 -21.61
CA PHE A 343 2.28 10.74 -20.81
C PHE A 343 1.88 9.34 -21.25
N SER A 344 2.84 8.43 -21.27
CA SER A 344 2.56 7.02 -21.52
C SER A 344 1.73 6.43 -20.38
N THR A 345 0.97 5.38 -20.71
CA THR A 345 0.20 4.59 -19.73
C THR A 345 0.63 3.13 -19.78
N HIS A 346 0.26 2.38 -18.74
CA HIS A 346 0.35 0.93 -18.69
C HIS A 346 -1.04 0.34 -18.83
N GLU A 347 -1.16 -0.72 -19.63
CA GLU A 347 -2.40 -1.47 -19.81
C GLU A 347 -2.82 -2.15 -18.50
N SER A 348 -4.12 -2.20 -18.27
CA SER A 348 -4.74 -2.93 -17.17
C SER A 348 -5.99 -3.64 -17.65
N LYS A 349 -6.33 -4.77 -17.02
CA LYS A 349 -7.49 -5.57 -17.39
C LYS A 349 -8.79 -4.96 -16.90
N ARG A 350 -9.83 -4.99 -17.73
CA ARG A 350 -11.18 -4.43 -17.50
C ARG A 350 -12.28 -5.39 -17.95
N PRO A 351 -12.43 -6.54 -17.27
CA PRO A 351 -13.46 -7.50 -17.61
C PRO A 351 -14.87 -6.93 -17.40
N ASP A 352 -15.03 -5.97 -16.49
CA ASP A 352 -16.27 -5.22 -16.29
C ASP A 352 -16.68 -4.42 -17.54
N VAL A 353 -15.72 -3.75 -18.19
CA VAL A 353 -15.95 -3.00 -19.44
C VAL A 353 -16.27 -3.97 -20.59
N ALA A 354 -15.50 -5.06 -20.71
CA ALA A 354 -15.75 -6.11 -21.69
C ALA A 354 -17.17 -6.69 -21.58
N ASN A 355 -17.62 -6.95 -20.35
CA ASN A 355 -18.94 -7.47 -20.08
C ASN A 355 -20.05 -6.44 -20.34
N ALA A 356 -19.84 -5.17 -19.94
CA ALA A 356 -20.82 -4.10 -20.12
C ALA A 356 -21.14 -3.85 -21.60
N PHE A 357 -20.12 -3.85 -22.45
CA PHE A 357 -20.26 -3.62 -23.90
C PHE A 357 -20.34 -4.91 -24.72
N LYS A 358 -20.28 -6.08 -24.09
CA LYS A 358 -20.36 -7.41 -24.73
C LYS A 358 -19.27 -7.65 -25.79
N HIS A 359 -18.08 -7.12 -25.56
CA HIS A 359 -16.92 -7.30 -26.42
C HIS A 359 -15.71 -7.73 -25.60
N ALA A 360 -15.27 -8.99 -25.78
CA ALA A 360 -14.16 -9.57 -25.01
C ALA A 360 -12.84 -8.80 -25.16
N HIS A 361 -12.57 -8.21 -26.33
CA HIS A 361 -11.37 -7.41 -26.57
C HIS A 361 -11.26 -6.16 -25.71
N LEU A 362 -12.38 -5.62 -25.21
CA LEU A 362 -12.36 -4.47 -24.32
C LEU A 362 -11.83 -4.80 -22.90
N ASP A 363 -11.53 -6.08 -22.64
CA ASP A 363 -10.79 -6.46 -21.44
C ASP A 363 -9.42 -5.76 -21.38
N ASP A 364 -8.83 -5.41 -22.53
CA ASP A 364 -7.56 -4.67 -22.62
C ASP A 364 -7.73 -3.14 -22.71
N ALA A 365 -8.95 -2.62 -22.51
CA ALA A 365 -9.22 -1.17 -22.60
C ALA A 365 -8.71 -0.36 -21.39
N GLY A 366 -8.29 -1.03 -20.32
CA GLY A 366 -7.88 -0.37 -19.09
C GLY A 366 -6.51 0.27 -19.18
N PHE A 367 -6.33 1.36 -18.43
CA PHE A 367 -5.03 2.00 -18.31
C PHE A 367 -4.74 2.42 -16.86
N SER A 368 -3.45 2.60 -16.57
CA SER A 368 -2.95 3.28 -15.38
C SER A 368 -1.72 4.13 -15.73
N THR A 369 -1.54 5.23 -15.03
CA THR A 369 -0.36 6.08 -15.17
C THR A 369 -0.04 6.79 -13.86
N LEU A 370 1.24 7.04 -13.63
CA LEU A 370 1.77 7.76 -12.47
C LEU A 370 2.73 8.84 -12.95
N VAL A 371 2.35 10.10 -12.78
CA VAL A 371 3.13 11.27 -13.24
C VAL A 371 3.84 11.95 -12.08
N ASP A 372 5.11 12.34 -12.30
CA ASP A 372 5.87 13.18 -11.37
C ASP A 372 5.33 14.62 -11.45
N ALA A 373 4.54 14.99 -10.45
CA ALA A 373 3.89 16.30 -10.40
C ALA A 373 4.71 17.36 -9.65
N ARG A 374 5.87 17.02 -9.08
CA ARG A 374 6.68 17.96 -8.26
C ARG A 374 7.15 19.21 -9.02
N LYS A 375 7.22 19.11 -10.36
CA LYS A 375 7.60 20.22 -11.25
C LYS A 375 6.39 20.95 -11.86
N LEU A 376 5.17 20.49 -11.58
CA LEU A 376 3.93 21.09 -12.05
C LEU A 376 3.40 22.06 -10.99
N GLN A 377 2.77 23.15 -11.42
CA GLN A 377 2.20 24.15 -10.52
C GLN A 377 1.05 24.90 -11.19
N GLY A 378 -0.03 25.13 -10.46
CA GLY A 378 -1.22 25.84 -10.94
C GLY A 378 -2.29 24.91 -11.51
N ASP A 379 -3.24 25.47 -12.23
CA ASP A 379 -4.42 24.75 -12.72
C ASP A 379 -4.13 24.02 -14.05
N TYR A 380 -4.51 22.76 -14.10
CA TYR A 380 -4.35 21.86 -15.23
C TYR A 380 -5.66 21.14 -15.53
N SER A 381 -5.92 20.91 -16.81
CA SER A 381 -6.91 19.93 -17.25
C SER A 381 -6.24 18.57 -17.48
N VAL A 382 -6.82 17.53 -16.90
CA VAL A 382 -6.48 16.11 -17.14
C VAL A 382 -7.48 15.54 -18.14
N SER A 383 -6.98 14.99 -19.23
CA SER A 383 -7.75 14.36 -20.28
C SER A 383 -7.05 13.09 -20.77
N LEU A 384 -7.61 12.44 -21.79
CA LEU A 384 -7.07 11.24 -22.40
C LEU A 384 -6.84 11.46 -23.90
N ALA A 385 -5.95 10.67 -24.47
CA ALA A 385 -5.81 10.54 -25.90
C ALA A 385 -5.51 9.10 -26.29
N GLY A 386 -5.97 8.70 -27.47
CA GLY A 386 -5.66 7.42 -28.09
C GLY A 386 -4.74 7.60 -29.29
N LEU A 387 -3.69 6.79 -29.38
CA LEU A 387 -2.85 6.68 -30.57
C LEU A 387 -3.38 5.53 -31.44
N ARG A 388 -3.59 5.77 -32.74
CA ARG A 388 -3.89 4.71 -33.73
C ARG A 388 -3.13 4.99 -35.02
N GLY A 389 -2.21 4.11 -35.37
CA GLY A 389 -1.21 4.35 -36.40
C GLY A 389 -0.41 5.63 -36.10
N LYS A 390 -0.43 6.58 -37.04
CA LYS A 390 0.25 7.88 -36.92
C LYS A 390 -0.68 9.04 -36.54
N LYS A 391 -1.85 8.75 -35.97
CA LYS A 391 -2.85 9.77 -35.59
C LYS A 391 -3.13 9.72 -34.10
N VAL A 392 -3.17 10.90 -33.48
CA VAL A 392 -3.54 11.07 -32.08
C VAL A 392 -4.95 11.62 -31.99
N TYR A 393 -5.80 10.96 -31.21
CA TYR A 393 -7.19 11.32 -30.97
C TYR A 393 -7.33 11.82 -29.53
N THR A 394 -7.48 13.13 -29.35
CA THR A 394 -7.65 13.74 -28.01
C THR A 394 -9.13 13.81 -27.63
N CYS A 395 -9.45 13.48 -26.39
CA CYS A 395 -10.83 13.42 -25.92
C CYS A 395 -11.36 14.80 -25.47
N ASN A 396 -12.42 15.30 -26.09
CA ASN A 396 -13.02 16.58 -25.72
C ASN A 396 -14.06 16.48 -24.60
N ASN A 397 -14.61 15.30 -24.38
CA ASN A 397 -15.65 15.00 -23.39
C ASN A 397 -15.11 14.49 -22.05
N ILE A 398 -13.83 14.14 -21.98
CA ILE A 398 -13.16 13.66 -20.77
C ILE A 398 -12.20 14.76 -20.33
N ASN A 399 -12.61 15.57 -19.36
CA ASN A 399 -11.77 16.61 -18.77
C ASN A 399 -12.03 16.73 -17.26
N LEU A 400 -10.96 16.68 -16.48
CA LEU A 400 -10.98 16.91 -15.04
C LEU A 400 -10.04 18.04 -14.71
N ASN A 401 -10.48 18.98 -13.87
CA ASN A 401 -9.63 20.08 -13.42
C ASN A 401 -8.91 19.69 -12.14
N ILE A 402 -7.60 19.84 -12.14
CA ILE A 402 -6.74 19.64 -10.98
C ILE A 402 -5.82 20.84 -10.82
N LYS A 403 -5.45 21.12 -9.58
CA LYS A 403 -4.53 22.18 -9.19
C LYS A 403 -3.30 21.54 -8.58
N PHE A 404 -2.16 21.78 -9.20
CA PHE A 404 -0.88 21.36 -8.64
C PHE A 404 -0.40 22.38 -7.62
N ILE A 405 -0.21 21.92 -6.38
CA ILE A 405 0.25 22.72 -5.23
C ILE A 405 1.66 22.29 -4.85
N ARG A 406 2.44 23.20 -4.27
CA ARG A 406 3.78 22.89 -3.75
C ARG A 406 3.74 22.57 -2.26
#